data_AF-V5YQ10-F1
#
_entry.id   AF-V5YQ10-F1
#
_cell.length_a   1.000
_cell.length_b   1.000
_cell.length_c   1.000
_cell.angle_alpha   90.00
_cell.angle_beta   90.00
_cell.angle_gamma   90.00
#
_symmetry.space_group_name_H-M   'P 1'
#
loop_
_entity.id
_entity.type
_entity.pdbx_description
1 polymer ?
#
loop_
_entity_poly.entity_id
_entity_poly.type
_entity_poly.pdbx_seq_one_letter_code
_entity_poly.pdbx_strand_id
1 'polypeptide(L)'
;MNWKLTKTLFIFVFILVNIVLVSIYVNKVNRSHINEVESNNEVNFQQEEIRVPASILNKSVKGIQLEQITGRSKDFSSKAKGDSDLSTSDSGKLLNANISQSVKVSDNNLKDLKDYVNKRVFKGAEYQLSEISSDSVKYEQTYDDFPILNNSKAMLNFKIEDNKATSYKQSMMDDIKPTDGADKKHQVISVRKAIEALYYNRYLKKGDEVINARLGYYSVVNETNVQLLQPNWEIKVKHDGKDKTNTYYVEATNNNPKIINH
;
A
#
# COMPACT_ATOMS: atom_id res chain seq x y z
N MET A 1 53.81 31.63 8.71
CA MET A 1 52.54 31.03 9.18
C MET A 1 52.84 30.11 10.36
N ASN A 2 52.23 30.31 11.54
CA ASN A 2 52.51 29.52 12.74
C ASN A 2 51.88 28.12 12.64
N TRP A 3 52.58 27.20 12.00
CA TRP A 3 52.18 25.80 11.76
C TRP A 3 51.73 25.05 13.02
N LYS A 4 52.35 25.37 14.16
CA LYS A 4 52.01 24.79 15.48
C LYS A 4 50.64 25.27 15.98
N LEU A 5 50.28 26.53 15.73
CA LEU A 5 48.95 27.08 16.08
C LEU A 5 47.85 26.51 15.19
N THR A 6 48.10 26.40 13.88
CA THR A 6 47.12 25.83 12.94
C THR A 6 46.83 24.35 13.23
N LYS A 7 47.83 23.55 13.61
CA LYS A 7 47.63 22.15 14.02
C LYS A 7 46.77 22.01 15.27
N THR A 8 47.03 22.80 16.30
CA THR A 8 46.26 22.78 17.54
C THR A 8 44.81 23.22 17.31
N LEU A 9 44.58 24.23 16.47
CA LEU A 9 43.23 24.65 16.08
C LEU A 9 42.45 23.52 15.40
N PHE A 10 43.10 22.79 14.49
CA PHE A 10 42.45 21.70 13.74
C PHE A 10 42.02 20.54 14.65
N ILE A 11 42.85 20.20 15.64
CA ILE A 11 42.53 19.19 16.66
C ILE A 11 41.32 19.63 17.49
N PHE A 12 41.27 20.91 17.88
CA PHE A 12 40.17 21.46 18.68
C PHE A 12 38.83 21.45 17.91
N VAL A 13 38.86 21.87 16.65
CA VAL A 13 37.68 21.87 15.77
C VAL A 13 37.20 20.43 15.52
N PHE A 14 38.12 19.49 15.28
CA PHE A 14 37.78 18.09 15.08
C PHE A 14 37.06 17.48 16.30
N ILE A 15 37.55 17.76 17.50
CA ILE A 15 36.91 17.29 18.74
C ILE A 15 35.50 17.88 18.88
N LEU A 16 35.33 19.18 18.61
CA LEU A 16 34.04 19.86 18.71
C LEU A 16 33.01 19.28 17.73
N VAL A 17 33.41 19.02 16.48
CA VAL A 17 32.56 18.35 15.48
C VAL A 17 32.17 16.94 15.93
N ASN A 18 33.10 16.17 16.50
CA ASN A 18 32.79 14.82 17.00
C ASN A 18 31.81 14.84 18.18
N ILE A 19 31.91 15.81 19.09
CA ILE A 19 30.95 15.96 20.20
C ILE A 19 29.54 16.27 19.64
N VAL A 20 29.44 17.14 18.64
CA VAL A 20 28.16 17.44 17.98
C VAL A 20 27.61 16.19 17.28
N LEU A 21 28.45 15.43 16.57
CA LEU A 21 28.06 14.17 15.92
C LEU A 21 27.58 13.12 16.93
N VAL A 22 28.27 12.96 18.05
CA VAL A 22 27.85 12.05 19.14
C VAL A 22 26.53 12.51 19.73
N SER A 23 26.33 13.82 19.94
CA SER A 23 25.06 14.37 20.42
C SER A 23 23.90 14.10 19.44
N ILE A 24 24.14 14.30 18.13
CA ILE A 24 23.15 13.98 17.09
C ILE A 24 22.87 12.47 17.05
N TYR A 25 23.91 11.64 17.16
CA TYR A 25 23.79 10.18 17.16
C TYR A 25 23.01 9.68 18.37
N VAL A 26 23.35 10.13 19.58
CA VAL A 26 22.64 9.79 20.83
C VAL A 26 21.19 10.29 20.77
N ASN A 27 20.94 11.50 20.28
CA ASN A 27 19.57 11.99 20.08
C ASN A 27 18.79 11.13 19.08
N LYS A 28 19.43 10.69 17.99
CA LYS A 28 18.81 9.83 16.98
C LYS A 28 18.52 8.42 17.52
N VAL A 29 19.46 7.84 18.27
CA VAL A 29 19.34 6.51 18.88
C VAL A 29 18.33 6.51 20.03
N ASN A 30 18.35 7.53 20.89
CA ASN A 30 17.34 7.67 21.95
C ASN A 30 15.95 7.87 21.37
N ARG A 31 15.80 8.63 20.27
CA ARG A 31 14.53 8.76 19.54
C ARG A 31 14.07 7.44 18.89
N SER A 32 14.98 6.52 18.56
CA SER A 32 14.63 5.19 18.06
C SER A 32 14.26 4.17 19.15
N HIS A 33 14.51 4.46 20.43
CA HIS A 33 14.24 3.57 21.57
C HIS A 33 13.17 4.11 22.54
N ILE A 34 12.36 5.09 22.14
CA ILE A 34 11.22 5.54 22.95
C ILE A 34 10.11 4.49 22.84
N ASN A 35 10.02 3.64 23.86
CA ASN A 35 8.78 2.95 24.21
C ASN A 35 7.67 3.99 24.42
N GLU A 36 6.52 3.76 23.80
CA GLU A 36 5.29 4.55 23.85
C GLU A 36 5.05 5.20 25.23
N VAL A 37 5.31 6.50 25.30
CA VAL A 37 4.53 7.41 26.16
C VAL A 37 3.84 8.40 25.21
N GLU A 38 3.00 7.85 24.32
CA GLU A 38 2.04 8.60 23.50
C GLU A 38 0.84 8.98 24.38
N SER A 39 0.93 10.03 25.20
CA SER A 39 -0.27 10.44 25.97
C SER A 39 -0.57 11.93 26.08
N ASN A 40 0.10 12.83 25.35
CA ASN A 40 -0.21 14.27 25.48
C ASN A 40 -0.36 15.06 24.18
N ASN A 41 -0.21 14.46 22.99
CA ASN A 41 -0.32 15.18 21.70
C ASN A 41 -1.21 14.49 20.64
N GLU A 42 -2.01 13.48 21.00
CA GLU A 42 -2.93 12.86 20.04
C GLU A 42 -3.96 13.88 19.53
N VAL A 43 -4.31 13.78 18.25
CA VAL A 43 -5.32 14.66 17.66
C VAL A 43 -6.70 14.24 18.17
N ASN A 44 -7.42 15.20 18.78
CA ASN A 44 -8.83 15.02 19.08
C ASN A 44 -9.67 15.35 17.82
N PHE A 45 -9.84 14.35 16.95
CA PHE A 45 -10.59 14.52 15.69
C PHE A 45 -12.01 15.06 15.90
N GLN A 46 -12.66 14.78 17.04
CA GLN A 46 -13.98 15.33 17.33
C GLN A 46 -13.95 16.83 17.57
N GLN A 47 -12.95 17.33 18.30
CA GLN A 47 -12.75 18.78 18.52
C GLN A 47 -12.35 19.49 17.22
N GLU A 48 -11.59 18.82 16.36
CA GLU A 48 -11.22 19.32 15.03
C GLU A 48 -12.36 19.21 14.00
N GLU A 49 -13.53 18.72 14.41
CA GLU A 49 -14.71 18.50 13.56
C GLU A 49 -14.40 17.60 12.34
N ILE A 50 -13.53 16.61 12.52
CA ILE A 50 -13.18 15.58 11.54
C ILE A 50 -13.84 14.27 11.96
N ARG A 51 -14.65 13.69 11.06
CA ARG A 51 -15.36 12.43 11.34
C ARG A 51 -14.44 11.25 11.06
N VAL A 52 -14.05 10.54 12.11
CA VAL A 52 -13.29 9.28 11.99
C VAL A 52 -14.01 8.18 12.80
N PRO A 53 -14.53 7.13 12.14
CA PRO A 53 -15.16 6.01 12.83
C PRO A 53 -14.22 5.34 13.84
N ALA A 54 -14.72 5.04 15.03
CA ALA A 54 -13.95 4.31 16.06
C ALA A 54 -13.52 2.91 15.58
N SER A 55 -14.33 2.26 14.72
CA SER A 55 -13.99 1.00 14.06
C SER A 55 -12.75 1.08 13.16
N ILE A 56 -12.43 2.27 12.65
CA ILE A 56 -11.19 2.53 11.93
C ILE A 56 -10.07 2.77 12.93
N LEU A 57 -10.22 3.73 13.86
CA LEU A 57 -9.15 4.11 14.80
C LEU A 57 -8.64 2.93 15.65
N ASN A 58 -9.52 2.00 16.00
CA ASN A 58 -9.20 0.89 16.90
C ASN A 58 -8.66 -0.36 16.18
N LYS A 59 -8.34 -0.29 14.88
CA LYS A 59 -7.73 -1.42 14.16
C LYS A 59 -6.38 -1.76 14.78
N SER A 60 -6.29 -2.94 15.38
CA SER A 60 -5.05 -3.44 15.96
C SER A 60 -4.05 -3.80 14.87
N VAL A 61 -2.80 -3.37 15.06
CA VAL A 61 -1.65 -3.76 14.24
C VAL A 61 -0.58 -4.50 15.04
N LYS A 62 -0.93 -4.92 16.27
CA LYS A 62 0.01 -5.60 17.17
C LYS A 62 0.54 -6.87 16.52
N GLY A 63 1.86 -6.96 16.39
CA GLY A 63 2.54 -8.12 15.80
C GLY A 63 2.56 -8.13 14.26
N ILE A 64 1.95 -7.13 13.60
CA ILE A 64 2.09 -6.97 12.15
C ILE A 64 3.42 -6.27 11.87
N GLN A 65 4.35 -7.01 11.31
CA GLN A 65 5.63 -6.49 10.86
C GLN A 65 5.76 -6.71 9.36
N LEU A 66 6.02 -5.63 8.63
CA LEU A 66 6.13 -5.64 7.17
C LEU A 66 7.45 -5.02 6.72
N GLU A 67 7.87 -5.38 5.53
CA GLU A 67 9.08 -4.88 4.88
C GLU A 67 8.78 -4.46 3.45
N GLN A 68 9.73 -3.75 2.84
CA GLN A 68 9.63 -3.40 1.43
C GLN A 68 9.91 -4.64 0.59
N ILE A 69 9.14 -4.79 -0.48
CA ILE A 69 9.26 -5.92 -1.39
C ILE A 69 9.47 -5.41 -2.82
N THR A 70 10.08 -6.24 -3.63
CA THR A 70 10.15 -6.07 -5.07
C THR A 70 9.29 -7.12 -5.75
N GLY A 71 8.79 -6.80 -6.95
CA GLY A 71 8.05 -7.75 -7.77
C GLY A 71 8.18 -7.42 -9.25
N ARG A 72 7.95 -8.41 -10.10
CA ARG A 72 7.98 -8.26 -11.56
C ARG A 72 6.67 -8.70 -12.16
N SER A 73 6.27 -8.08 -13.26
CA SER A 73 5.05 -8.49 -13.96
C SER A 73 5.22 -9.88 -14.57
N LYS A 74 4.27 -10.76 -14.26
CA LYS A 74 4.19 -12.12 -14.78
C LYS A 74 4.13 -12.10 -16.29
N ASP A 75 4.89 -12.98 -16.93
CA ASP A 75 4.69 -13.31 -18.34
C ASP A 75 3.70 -14.47 -18.46
N PHE A 76 2.57 -14.20 -19.11
CA PHE A 76 1.50 -15.16 -19.37
C PHE A 76 1.60 -15.83 -20.75
N SER A 77 2.62 -15.52 -21.56
CA SER A 77 2.75 -16.05 -22.93
C SER A 77 2.70 -17.58 -22.96
N SER A 78 3.37 -18.24 -22.01
CA SER A 78 3.30 -19.71 -21.90
C SER A 78 1.95 -20.22 -21.41
N LYS A 79 1.23 -19.43 -20.59
CA LYS A 79 -0.08 -19.80 -20.05
C LYS A 79 -1.18 -19.75 -21.12
N ALA A 80 -1.11 -18.82 -22.05
CA ALA A 80 -2.09 -18.68 -23.13
C ALA A 80 -1.85 -19.65 -24.30
N LYS A 81 -0.68 -20.29 -24.40
CA LYS A 81 -0.37 -21.21 -25.51
C LYS A 81 -1.30 -22.43 -25.48
N GLY A 82 -1.99 -22.66 -26.59
CA GLY A 82 -2.83 -23.85 -26.81
C GLY A 82 -4.22 -23.78 -26.18
N ASP A 83 -4.62 -22.63 -25.64
CA ASP A 83 -5.96 -22.40 -25.11
C ASP A 83 -6.65 -21.31 -25.94
N SER A 84 -7.73 -21.66 -26.64
CA SER A 84 -8.45 -20.75 -27.54
C SER A 84 -9.17 -19.62 -26.80
N ASP A 85 -9.46 -19.81 -25.52
CA ASP A 85 -10.18 -18.83 -24.71
C ASP A 85 -9.21 -17.83 -24.05
N LEU A 86 -7.90 -18.06 -24.16
CA LEU A 86 -6.85 -17.23 -23.60
C LEU A 86 -6.01 -16.54 -24.68
N SER A 87 -5.70 -15.27 -24.45
CA SER A 87 -4.74 -14.52 -25.25
C SER A 87 -3.94 -13.58 -24.34
N THR A 88 -2.85 -13.02 -24.85
CA THR A 88 -2.04 -12.06 -24.10
C THR A 88 -1.91 -10.74 -24.83
N SER A 89 -1.84 -9.66 -24.07
CA SER A 89 -1.47 -8.32 -24.54
C SER A 89 -0.37 -7.73 -23.64
N ASP A 90 0.05 -6.50 -23.92
CA ASP A 90 1.12 -5.81 -23.17
C ASP A 90 2.40 -6.65 -23.09
N SER A 91 2.89 -7.10 -24.25
CA SER A 91 4.11 -7.94 -24.34
C SER A 91 4.08 -9.18 -23.44
N GLY A 92 2.91 -9.82 -23.32
CA GLY A 92 2.70 -11.02 -22.51
C GLY A 92 2.32 -10.75 -21.05
N LYS A 93 2.26 -9.49 -20.61
CA LYS A 93 2.05 -9.12 -19.19
C LYS A 93 0.58 -9.04 -18.76
N LEU A 94 -0.33 -9.01 -19.72
CA LEU A 94 -1.77 -9.02 -19.47
C LEU A 94 -2.40 -10.25 -20.12
N LEU A 95 -2.97 -11.13 -19.31
CA LEU A 95 -3.78 -12.25 -19.78
C LEU A 95 -5.21 -11.77 -20.02
N ASN A 96 -5.73 -12.01 -21.22
CA ASN A 96 -7.13 -11.78 -21.56
C ASN A 96 -7.81 -13.14 -21.71
N ALA A 97 -8.96 -13.30 -21.07
CA ALA A 97 -9.71 -14.54 -21.08
C ALA A 97 -11.17 -14.29 -21.46
N ASN A 98 -11.67 -15.07 -22.41
CA ASN A 98 -13.09 -15.15 -22.73
C ASN A 98 -13.76 -16.21 -21.85
N ILE A 99 -14.94 -15.91 -21.33
CA ILE A 99 -15.68 -16.85 -20.49
C ILE A 99 -16.76 -17.52 -21.35
N SER A 100 -16.41 -18.66 -21.96
CA SER A 100 -17.27 -19.42 -22.88
C SER A 100 -18.65 -19.75 -22.28
N GLN A 101 -18.72 -19.99 -20.97
CA GLN A 101 -19.97 -20.10 -20.22
C GLN A 101 -20.05 -18.96 -19.19
N SER A 102 -20.70 -17.87 -19.58
CA SER A 102 -20.86 -16.66 -18.76
C SER A 102 -21.24 -16.99 -17.31
N VAL A 103 -20.52 -16.42 -16.35
CA VAL A 103 -20.70 -16.72 -14.92
C VAL A 103 -21.63 -15.70 -14.30
N LYS A 104 -22.67 -16.13 -13.58
CA LYS A 104 -23.60 -15.20 -12.94
C LYS A 104 -22.90 -14.36 -11.87
N VAL A 105 -23.21 -13.08 -11.86
CA VAL A 105 -22.78 -12.11 -10.86
C VAL A 105 -24.02 -11.73 -10.09
N SER A 106 -24.22 -12.39 -8.94
CA SER A 106 -25.35 -12.12 -8.06
C SER A 106 -24.91 -11.15 -6.96
N ASP A 107 -25.60 -10.01 -6.86
CA ASP A 107 -25.19 -8.85 -6.05
C ASP A 107 -24.85 -9.18 -4.59
N ASN A 108 -25.56 -10.13 -3.97
CA ASN A 108 -25.44 -10.31 -2.52
C ASN A 108 -24.24 -11.16 -2.07
N ASN A 109 -23.78 -12.13 -2.87
CA ASN A 109 -22.75 -13.10 -2.41
C ASN A 109 -21.64 -13.40 -3.41
N LEU A 110 -21.81 -13.06 -4.69
CA LEU A 110 -20.87 -13.36 -5.78
C LEU A 110 -20.38 -14.82 -5.78
N LYS A 111 -21.19 -15.77 -5.30
CA LYS A 111 -20.74 -17.14 -5.04
C LYS A 111 -20.20 -17.81 -6.31
N ASP A 112 -20.95 -17.72 -7.41
CA ASP A 112 -20.56 -18.32 -8.68
C ASP A 112 -19.28 -17.70 -9.23
N LEU A 113 -19.11 -16.38 -9.08
CA LEU A 113 -17.88 -15.68 -9.47
C LEU A 113 -16.69 -16.08 -8.61
N LYS A 114 -16.86 -16.19 -7.28
CA LYS A 114 -15.81 -16.68 -6.36
C LYS A 114 -15.40 -18.10 -6.69
N ASP A 115 -16.37 -18.97 -6.95
CA ASP A 115 -16.11 -20.36 -7.37
C ASP A 115 -15.35 -20.41 -8.69
N TYR A 116 -15.69 -19.53 -9.64
CA TYR A 116 -14.97 -19.40 -10.91
C TYR A 116 -13.53 -18.90 -10.71
N VAL A 117 -13.32 -17.86 -9.92
CA VAL A 117 -11.98 -17.32 -9.59
C VAL A 117 -11.10 -18.44 -9.03
N ASN A 118 -11.59 -19.17 -8.03
CA ASN A 118 -10.81 -20.21 -7.37
C ASN A 118 -10.47 -21.41 -8.27
N LYS A 119 -11.34 -21.75 -9.24
CA LYS A 119 -11.20 -22.96 -10.06
C LYS A 119 -10.58 -22.73 -11.43
N ARG A 120 -10.79 -21.54 -12.02
CA ARG A 120 -10.50 -21.26 -13.43
C ARG A 120 -9.50 -20.14 -13.64
N VAL A 121 -9.45 -19.15 -12.74
CA VAL A 121 -8.47 -18.07 -12.85
C VAL A 121 -7.11 -18.57 -12.38
N PHE A 122 -6.05 -18.22 -13.12
CA PHE A 122 -4.69 -18.57 -12.77
C PHE A 122 -4.35 -18.00 -11.39
N LYS A 123 -4.02 -18.86 -10.41
CA LYS A 123 -3.78 -18.46 -9.02
C LYS A 123 -4.88 -17.55 -8.45
N GLY A 124 -6.14 -17.81 -8.77
CA GLY A 124 -7.27 -16.97 -8.35
C GLY A 124 -7.40 -16.80 -6.82
N ALA A 125 -6.90 -17.76 -6.03
CA ALA A 125 -6.87 -17.65 -4.57
C ALA A 125 -5.93 -16.55 -4.05
N GLU A 126 -4.97 -16.08 -4.86
CA GLU A 126 -4.07 -14.96 -4.54
C GLU A 126 -4.70 -13.60 -4.88
N TYR A 127 -6.02 -13.53 -5.06
CA TYR A 127 -6.74 -12.30 -5.35
C TYR A 127 -7.90 -12.10 -4.37
N GLN A 128 -8.09 -10.86 -3.92
CA GLN A 128 -9.21 -10.46 -3.07
C GLN A 128 -10.09 -9.45 -3.79
N LEU A 129 -11.39 -9.51 -3.52
CA LEU A 129 -12.38 -8.58 -4.07
C LEU A 129 -12.08 -7.14 -3.61
N SER A 130 -12.04 -6.19 -4.54
CA SER A 130 -11.73 -4.77 -4.25
C SER A 130 -12.87 -3.82 -4.59
N GLU A 131 -13.51 -3.99 -5.75
CA GLU A 131 -14.55 -3.09 -6.24
C GLU A 131 -15.60 -3.85 -7.06
N ILE A 132 -16.85 -3.46 -6.92
CA ILE A 132 -17.98 -3.92 -7.72
C ILE A 132 -18.66 -2.70 -8.32
N SER A 133 -18.87 -2.72 -9.63
CA SER A 133 -19.69 -1.76 -10.38
C SER A 133 -20.68 -2.51 -11.27
N SER A 134 -21.60 -1.79 -11.91
CA SER A 134 -22.58 -2.40 -12.83
C SER A 134 -21.93 -3.08 -14.04
N ASP A 135 -20.74 -2.63 -14.42
CA ASP A 135 -20.02 -3.05 -15.63
C ASP A 135 -18.73 -3.84 -15.34
N SER A 136 -18.28 -3.89 -14.08
CA SER A 136 -17.03 -4.55 -13.72
C SER A 136 -17.01 -5.13 -12.30
N VAL A 137 -16.25 -6.20 -12.12
CA VAL A 137 -15.85 -6.67 -10.79
C VAL A 137 -14.33 -6.77 -10.75
N LYS A 138 -13.72 -6.02 -9.83
CA LYS A 138 -12.26 -5.94 -9.68
C LYS A 138 -11.80 -6.69 -8.44
N TYR A 139 -10.66 -7.33 -8.60
CA TYR A 139 -9.90 -7.95 -7.54
C TYR A 139 -8.46 -7.43 -7.58
N GLU A 140 -7.84 -7.34 -6.41
CA GLU A 140 -6.43 -7.01 -6.21
C GLU A 140 -5.68 -8.26 -5.81
N GLN A 141 -4.49 -8.47 -6.37
CA GLN A 141 -3.61 -9.54 -5.92
C GLN A 141 -3.19 -9.29 -4.47
N THR A 142 -3.06 -10.36 -3.68
CA THR A 142 -2.57 -10.33 -2.31
C THR A 142 -1.19 -10.96 -2.20
N TYR A 143 -0.36 -10.44 -1.30
CA TYR A 143 0.90 -11.02 -0.86
C TYR A 143 0.95 -11.03 0.67
N ASP A 144 1.16 -12.20 1.27
CA ASP A 144 1.15 -12.40 2.73
C ASP A 144 -0.13 -11.82 3.39
N ASP A 145 -1.30 -12.12 2.80
CA ASP A 145 -2.63 -11.63 3.17
C ASP A 145 -2.87 -10.11 2.98
N PHE A 146 -1.91 -9.36 2.45
CA PHE A 146 -2.05 -7.92 2.19
C PHE A 146 -2.24 -7.63 0.70
N PRO A 147 -3.22 -6.80 0.29
CA PRO A 147 -3.41 -6.44 -1.10
C PRO A 147 -2.25 -5.61 -1.66
N ILE A 148 -1.95 -5.80 -2.94
CA ILE A 148 -1.16 -4.87 -3.74
C ILE A 148 -2.12 -3.78 -4.23
N LEU A 149 -2.10 -2.66 -3.52
CA LEU A 149 -3.06 -1.55 -3.63
C LEU A 149 -2.85 -0.78 -4.94
N ASN A 150 -3.96 -0.48 -5.63
CA ASN A 150 -4.01 0.43 -6.79
C ASN A 150 -2.89 0.19 -7.81
N ASN A 151 -2.70 -1.07 -8.19
CA ASN A 151 -1.62 -1.47 -9.07
C ASN A 151 -2.16 -2.23 -10.28
N SER A 152 -2.11 -1.59 -11.45
CA SER A 152 -2.59 -2.18 -12.71
C SER A 152 -1.86 -3.47 -13.11
N LYS A 153 -0.67 -3.74 -12.55
CA LYS A 153 0.11 -4.96 -12.81
C LYS A 153 -0.18 -6.10 -11.82
N ALA A 154 -1.13 -5.91 -10.89
CA ALA A 154 -1.50 -6.85 -9.84
C ALA A 154 -3.03 -6.93 -9.67
N MET A 155 -3.78 -7.01 -10.78
CA MET A 155 -5.25 -6.92 -10.78
C MET A 155 -5.91 -8.02 -11.61
N LEU A 156 -7.12 -8.37 -11.21
CA LEU A 156 -8.05 -9.19 -11.98
C LEU A 156 -9.34 -8.40 -12.17
N ASN A 157 -9.71 -8.14 -13.42
CA ASN A 157 -10.86 -7.32 -13.77
C ASN A 157 -11.82 -8.10 -14.67
N PHE A 158 -13.00 -8.42 -14.15
CA PHE A 158 -14.08 -9.03 -14.91
C PHE A 158 -14.93 -7.95 -15.58
N LYS A 159 -15.25 -8.16 -16.86
CA LYS A 159 -16.28 -7.39 -17.55
C LYS A 159 -17.65 -8.01 -17.30
N ILE A 160 -18.59 -7.19 -16.86
CA ILE A 160 -19.97 -7.62 -16.56
C ILE A 160 -20.92 -7.11 -17.63
N GLU A 161 -21.73 -8.02 -18.16
CA GLU A 161 -22.83 -7.74 -19.09
C GLU A 161 -24.05 -8.55 -18.64
N ASP A 162 -25.22 -7.91 -18.52
CA ASP A 162 -26.48 -8.52 -18.08
C ASP A 162 -26.34 -9.38 -16.79
N ASN A 163 -25.64 -8.83 -15.78
CA ASN A 163 -25.33 -9.51 -14.51
C ASN A 163 -24.55 -10.82 -14.68
N LYS A 164 -23.73 -10.91 -15.73
CA LYS A 164 -22.84 -12.05 -15.98
C LYS A 164 -21.44 -11.59 -16.34
N ALA A 165 -20.44 -12.28 -15.82
CA ALA A 165 -19.07 -12.12 -16.25
C ALA A 165 -18.87 -12.80 -17.61
N THR A 166 -18.49 -12.01 -18.62
CA THR A 166 -18.31 -12.49 -20.01
C THR A 166 -16.84 -12.61 -20.41
N SER A 167 -15.96 -11.86 -19.75
CA SER A 167 -14.51 -11.90 -19.96
C SER A 167 -13.79 -11.40 -18.71
N TYR A 168 -12.49 -11.68 -18.62
CA TYR A 168 -11.64 -11.02 -17.64
C TYR A 168 -10.27 -10.68 -18.19
N LYS A 169 -9.65 -9.68 -17.58
CA LYS A 169 -8.23 -9.34 -17.76
C LYS A 169 -7.50 -9.59 -16.46
N GLN A 170 -6.35 -10.25 -16.54
CA GLN A 170 -5.52 -10.58 -15.39
C GLN A 170 -4.09 -10.11 -15.59
N SER A 171 -3.60 -9.33 -14.63
CA SER A 171 -2.19 -9.01 -14.42
C SER A 171 -1.78 -9.54 -13.04
N MET A 172 -0.50 -9.91 -12.91
CA MET A 172 0.01 -10.51 -11.69
C MET A 172 1.48 -10.11 -11.49
N MET A 173 1.86 -9.83 -10.24
CA MET A 173 3.24 -9.78 -9.78
C MET A 173 3.76 -11.18 -9.46
N ASP A 174 4.95 -11.48 -9.96
CA ASP A 174 5.73 -12.71 -9.75
C ASP A 174 7.14 -12.33 -9.24
N ASP A 175 7.93 -13.30 -8.80
CA ASP A 175 9.25 -13.06 -8.15
C ASP A 175 9.15 -12.03 -7.01
N ILE A 176 8.06 -12.09 -6.24
CA ILE A 176 7.86 -11.19 -5.10
C ILE A 176 8.82 -11.59 -3.98
N LYS A 177 9.67 -10.67 -3.56
CA LYS A 177 10.68 -10.91 -2.52
C LYS A 177 11.03 -9.65 -1.76
N PRO A 178 11.50 -9.76 -0.50
CA PRO A 178 12.08 -8.64 0.22
C PRO A 178 13.19 -7.95 -0.59
N THR A 179 13.30 -6.63 -0.46
CA THR A 179 14.37 -5.87 -1.11
C THR A 179 15.74 -6.21 -0.50
N ASP A 180 16.79 -6.31 -1.33
CA ASP A 180 18.15 -6.53 -0.85
C ASP A 180 18.57 -5.42 0.13
N GLY A 181 19.05 -5.79 1.33
CA GLY A 181 19.39 -4.85 2.40
C GLY A 181 18.22 -4.43 3.31
N ALA A 182 17.00 -4.92 3.06
CA ALA A 182 15.90 -4.86 4.01
C ALA A 182 16.04 -5.98 5.05
N ASP A 183 17.05 -5.89 5.91
CA ASP A 183 17.31 -6.97 6.89
C ASP A 183 16.25 -7.07 8.00
N LYS A 184 15.21 -6.20 8.02
CA LYS A 184 14.20 -6.20 9.09
C LYS A 184 12.82 -5.81 8.59
N LYS A 185 11.85 -6.69 8.90
CA LYS A 185 10.45 -6.31 9.03
C LYS A 185 10.32 -5.24 10.12
N HIS A 186 9.52 -4.22 9.85
CA HIS A 186 9.26 -3.11 10.76
C HIS A 186 7.85 -3.23 11.29
N GLN A 187 7.66 -2.91 12.57
CA GLN A 187 6.35 -2.81 13.17
C GLN A 187 5.52 -1.77 12.40
N VAL A 188 4.32 -2.16 12.00
CA VAL A 188 3.39 -1.26 11.32
C VAL A 188 2.86 -0.22 12.30
N ILE A 189 2.84 1.04 11.88
CA ILE A 189 2.23 2.15 12.63
C ILE A 189 0.72 1.97 12.74
N SER A 190 0.13 2.47 13.82
CA SER A 190 -1.33 2.47 13.96
C SER A 190 -1.99 3.29 12.85
N VAL A 191 -3.22 2.92 12.49
CA VAL A 191 -4.03 3.70 11.56
C VAL A 191 -4.34 5.09 12.11
N ARG A 192 -4.46 5.26 13.44
CA ARG A 192 -4.53 6.57 14.09
C ARG A 192 -3.35 7.45 13.68
N LYS A 193 -2.13 6.95 13.83
CA LYS A 193 -0.91 7.69 13.47
C LYS A 193 -0.87 8.06 11.99
N ALA A 194 -1.35 7.18 11.11
CA ALA A 194 -1.45 7.48 9.69
C ALA A 194 -2.48 8.60 9.39
N ILE A 195 -3.63 8.61 10.07
CA ILE A 195 -4.65 9.66 9.96
C ILE A 195 -4.14 10.98 10.56
N GLU A 196 -3.44 10.94 11.69
CA GLU A 196 -2.78 12.11 12.30
C GLU A 196 -1.73 12.70 11.36
N ALA A 197 -0.97 11.87 10.65
CA ALA A 197 -0.05 12.35 9.62
C ALA A 197 -0.79 13.11 8.51
N LEU A 198 -1.95 12.63 8.04
CA LEU A 198 -2.78 13.36 7.08
C LEU A 198 -3.25 14.70 7.65
N TYR A 199 -3.68 14.74 8.91
CA TYR A 199 -4.11 15.96 9.60
C TYR A 199 -2.98 16.99 9.71
N TYR A 200 -1.82 16.62 10.26
CA TYR A 200 -0.70 17.55 10.45
C TYR A 200 -0.13 18.07 9.12
N ASN A 201 -0.26 17.29 8.03
CA ASN A 201 0.12 17.70 6.69
C ASN A 201 -1.02 18.39 5.91
N ARG A 202 -2.12 18.76 6.59
CA ARG A 202 -3.26 19.53 6.05
C ARG A 202 -4.04 18.82 4.92
N TYR A 203 -3.93 17.50 4.83
CA TYR A 203 -4.76 16.67 3.95
C TYR A 203 -6.13 16.36 4.56
N LEU A 204 -6.26 16.41 5.89
CA LEU A 204 -7.55 16.39 6.57
C LEU A 204 -7.87 17.78 7.14
N LYS A 205 -9.11 18.20 6.95
CA LYS A 205 -9.63 19.50 7.40
C LYS A 205 -10.98 19.32 8.10
N LYS A 206 -11.37 20.35 8.86
CA LYS A 206 -12.70 20.46 9.45
C LYS A 206 -13.79 20.13 8.42
N GLY A 207 -14.73 19.28 8.83
CA GLY A 207 -15.84 18.79 8.00
C GLY A 207 -15.55 17.50 7.23
N ASP A 208 -14.28 17.11 7.08
CA ASP A 208 -13.89 15.90 6.36
C ASP A 208 -14.28 14.63 7.13
N GLU A 209 -14.46 13.54 6.37
CA GLU A 209 -14.80 12.22 6.90
C GLU A 209 -13.85 11.15 6.35
N VAL A 210 -13.24 10.38 7.25
CA VAL A 210 -12.48 9.17 6.89
C VAL A 210 -13.46 8.01 6.72
N ILE A 211 -13.64 7.57 5.48
CA ILE A 211 -14.61 6.54 5.10
C ILE A 211 -14.05 5.13 5.29
N ASN A 212 -12.76 4.94 4.97
CA ASN A 212 -12.11 3.64 5.05
C ASN A 212 -10.60 3.82 5.25
N ALA A 213 -9.99 2.83 5.89
CA ALA A 213 -8.54 2.69 5.96
C ALA A 213 -8.15 1.21 5.89
N ARG A 214 -7.28 0.82 4.97
CA ARG A 214 -6.79 -0.57 4.85
C ARG A 214 -5.28 -0.61 4.61
N LEU A 215 -4.63 -1.62 5.16
CA LEU A 215 -3.20 -1.84 5.04
C LEU A 215 -2.91 -2.69 3.79
N GLY A 216 -1.88 -2.33 3.03
CA GLY A 216 -1.46 -3.09 1.86
C GLY A 216 -0.13 -2.61 1.30
N TYR A 217 0.28 -3.18 0.17
CA TYR A 217 1.50 -2.82 -0.53
C TYR A 217 1.20 -1.82 -1.65
N TYR A 218 1.81 -0.65 -1.59
CA TYR A 218 1.67 0.37 -2.62
C TYR A 218 2.96 0.50 -3.43
N SER A 219 2.84 0.69 -4.74
CA SER A 219 3.99 0.85 -5.61
C SER A 219 4.50 2.29 -5.60
N VAL A 220 5.77 2.46 -5.25
CA VAL A 220 6.44 3.77 -5.25
C VAL A 220 6.84 4.18 -6.66
N VAL A 221 7.16 3.20 -7.50
CA VAL A 221 7.60 3.38 -8.88
C VAL A 221 6.93 2.32 -9.76
N ASN A 222 5.97 2.75 -10.60
CA ASN A 222 5.03 1.84 -11.25
C ASN A 222 5.46 1.43 -12.67
N GLU A 223 6.37 2.18 -13.29
CA GLU A 223 6.69 2.03 -14.72
C GLU A 223 7.90 1.13 -15.01
N THR A 224 8.60 0.66 -13.98
CA THR A 224 9.77 -0.20 -14.14
C THR A 224 9.40 -1.67 -14.33
N ASN A 225 10.34 -2.44 -14.93
CA ASN A 225 10.23 -3.90 -15.04
C ASN A 225 10.22 -4.61 -13.69
N VAL A 226 10.85 -3.99 -12.69
CA VAL A 226 10.83 -4.40 -11.27
C VAL A 226 10.20 -3.26 -10.50
N GLN A 227 9.06 -3.50 -9.86
CA GLN A 227 8.43 -2.49 -9.01
C GLN A 227 8.92 -2.64 -7.58
N LEU A 228 9.16 -1.50 -6.93
CA LEU A 228 9.37 -1.41 -5.49
C LEU A 228 8.02 -1.12 -4.82
N LEU A 229 7.58 -2.04 -3.98
CA LEU A 229 6.35 -1.96 -3.22
C LEU A 229 6.67 -1.72 -1.75
N GLN A 230 5.98 -0.75 -1.15
CA GLN A 230 6.12 -0.38 0.25
C GLN A 230 4.81 -0.61 1.01
N PRO A 231 4.85 -1.09 2.26
CA PRO A 231 3.65 -1.17 3.09
C PRO A 231 3.09 0.22 3.36
N ASN A 232 1.84 0.46 2.97
CA ASN A 232 1.12 1.72 3.14
C ASN A 232 -0.29 1.48 3.69
N TRP A 233 -0.79 2.46 4.44
CA TRP A 233 -2.22 2.63 4.69
C TRP A 233 -2.87 3.34 3.51
N GLU A 234 -3.82 2.69 2.84
CA GLU A 234 -4.78 3.35 1.95
C GLU A 234 -5.90 3.95 2.79
N ILE A 235 -6.04 5.28 2.77
CA ILE A 235 -7.05 6.01 3.53
C ILE A 235 -7.96 6.75 2.55
N LYS A 236 -9.26 6.43 2.59
CA LYS A 236 -10.30 7.07 1.78
C LYS A 236 -10.98 8.17 2.58
N VAL A 237 -10.97 9.39 2.05
CA VAL A 237 -11.48 10.60 2.70
C VAL A 237 -12.54 11.24 1.82
N LYS A 238 -13.70 11.53 2.39
CA LYS A 238 -14.69 12.43 1.80
C LYS A 238 -14.46 13.83 2.33
N HIS A 239 -14.11 14.76 1.45
CA HIS A 239 -13.95 16.14 1.86
C HIS A 239 -15.29 16.85 1.97
N ASP A 240 -15.37 17.81 2.89
CA ASP A 240 -16.57 18.62 3.05
C ASP A 240 -16.94 19.36 1.75
N GLY A 241 -18.23 19.37 1.43
CA GLY A 241 -18.76 19.96 0.20
C GLY A 241 -18.30 19.29 -1.11
N LYS A 242 -17.65 18.12 -1.07
CA LYS A 242 -17.24 17.37 -2.27
C LYS A 242 -17.97 16.03 -2.36
N ASP A 243 -18.45 15.73 -3.57
CA ASP A 243 -19.07 14.44 -3.88
C ASP A 243 -18.05 13.31 -4.04
N LYS A 244 -16.81 13.65 -4.43
CA LYS A 244 -15.75 12.67 -4.68
C LYS A 244 -14.98 12.32 -3.41
N THR A 245 -14.68 11.04 -3.29
CA THR A 245 -13.76 10.51 -2.28
C THR A 245 -12.33 10.58 -2.80
N ASN A 246 -11.42 11.13 -1.99
CA ASN A 246 -9.99 11.16 -2.23
C ASN A 246 -9.32 9.96 -1.55
N THR A 247 -8.27 9.42 -2.17
CA THR A 247 -7.51 8.29 -1.60
C THR A 247 -6.08 8.73 -1.35
N TYR A 248 -5.61 8.52 -0.13
CA TYR A 248 -4.24 8.82 0.30
C TYR A 248 -3.50 7.54 0.66
N TYR A 249 -2.21 7.49 0.38
CA TYR A 249 -1.34 6.40 0.82
C TYR A 249 -0.32 6.93 1.82
N VAL A 250 -0.28 6.34 3.00
CA VAL A 250 0.62 6.76 4.09
C VAL A 250 1.56 5.62 4.44
N GLU A 251 2.88 5.87 4.41
CA GLU A 251 3.91 4.89 4.72
C GLU A 251 3.64 4.21 6.08
N ALA A 252 3.54 2.88 6.08
CA ALA A 252 3.07 2.15 7.25
C ALA A 252 4.21 1.67 8.16
N THR A 253 5.47 1.74 7.72
CA THR A 253 6.64 1.17 8.42
C THR A 253 7.61 2.22 8.96
N ASN A 254 7.21 3.49 8.98
CA ASN A 254 8.02 4.62 9.42
C ASN A 254 7.26 5.50 10.43
N ASN A 255 7.93 5.89 11.51
CA ASN A 255 7.34 6.75 12.54
C ASN A 255 7.07 8.18 12.07
N ASN A 256 7.77 8.64 11.03
CA ASN A 256 7.49 9.89 10.34
C ASN A 256 7.07 9.55 8.91
N PRO A 257 5.83 9.09 8.72
CA PRO A 257 5.43 8.46 7.47
C PRO A 257 5.35 9.47 6.34
N LYS A 258 5.84 9.07 5.16
CA LYS A 258 5.60 9.84 3.93
C LYS A 258 4.16 9.65 3.46
N ILE A 259 3.59 10.71 2.90
CA ILE A 259 2.25 10.72 2.32
C ILE A 259 2.38 10.81 0.80
N ILE A 260 1.72 9.91 0.09
CA ILE A 260 1.64 9.87 -1.36
C ILE A 260 0.18 10.19 -1.73
N ASN A 261 0.00 11.15 -2.64
CA ASN A 261 -1.30 11.59 -3.14
C ASN A 261 -1.26 11.61 -4.67
N HIS A 262 -2.36 11.19 -5.31
CA HIS A 262 -2.56 11.19 -6.76
C HIS A 262 -3.83 11.97 -7.14
#